data_AF-A0A2D6LL72-F1
#
_entry.id   AF-A0A2D6LL72-F1
#
_cell.length_a   1.000
_cell.length_b   1.000
_cell.length_c   1.000
_cell.angle_alpha   90.00
_cell.angle_beta   90.00
_cell.angle_gamma   90.00
#
_symmetry.space_group_name_H-M   'P 1'
#
loop_
_entity.id
_entity.type
_entity.pdbx_description
1 polymer ?
#
loop_
_entity_poly.entity_id
_entity_poly.type
_entity_poly.pdbx_seq_one_letter_code
_entity_poly.pdbx_strand_id
1 'polypeptide(L)' 'MGAKDRDSLKTFVKSLDQTERHVLLMHYVDRLSPREISRVLELALEQVVHMIARLRERFRGFVASLNTQPGVSAIA' A
#
# COMPACT_ATOMS: atom_id res chain seq x y z
N MET A 1 -15.08 -8.92 -1.57
CA MET A 1 -14.00 -8.61 -0.62
C MET A 1 -14.58 -8.66 0.78
N GLY A 2 -14.20 -9.68 1.54
CA GLY A 2 -14.83 -10.00 2.84
C GLY A 2 -14.40 -9.03 3.94
N ALA A 3 -15.06 -9.07 5.10
CA ALA A 3 -14.69 -8.25 6.26
C ALA A 3 -13.21 -8.47 6.68
N LYS A 4 -12.73 -9.72 6.59
CA LYS A 4 -11.34 -10.11 6.89
C LYS A 4 -10.30 -9.41 6.00
N ASP A 5 -10.57 -9.28 4.70
CA ASP A 5 -9.64 -8.61 3.76
C ASP A 5 -9.52 -7.12 4.08
N ARG A 6 -10.63 -6.48 4.51
CA ARG A 6 -10.65 -5.08 4.91
C ARG A 6 -9.86 -4.85 6.19
N ASP A 7 -9.97 -5.74 7.17
CA ASP A 7 -9.19 -5.65 8.42
C ASP A 7 -7.69 -5.89 8.17
N SER A 8 -7.36 -6.85 7.31
CA SER A 8 -5.98 -7.08 6.86
C SER A 8 -5.41 -5.87 6.11
N LEU A 9 -6.19 -5.25 5.22
CA LEU A 9 -5.79 -4.03 4.51
C LEU A 9 -5.56 -2.87 5.48
N LYS A 10 -6.44 -2.70 6.48
CA LYS A 10 -6.28 -1.68 7.51
C LYS A 10 -4.99 -1.89 8.31
N THR A 11 -4.64 -3.14 8.58
CA THR A 11 -3.39 -3.52 9.25
C THR A 11 -2.18 -3.22 8.38
N PHE A 12 -2.23 -3.53 7.08
CA PHE A 12 -1.19 -3.16 6.12
C PHE A 12 -0.96 -1.64 6.09
N VAL A 13 -2.03 -0.85 5.93
CA VAL A 13 -1.93 0.62 5.89
C VAL A 13 -1.37 1.17 7.21
N LYS A 14 -1.74 0.59 8.36
CA LYS A 14 -1.17 0.98 9.67
C LYS A 14 0.30 0.61 9.84
N SER A 15 0.81 -0.37 9.09
CA SER A 15 2.23 -0.76 9.09
C SER A 15 3.12 0.19 8.28
N LEU A 16 2.51 1.12 7.54
CA LEU A 16 3.22 2.15 6.79
C LEU A 16 3.53 3.34 7.71
N ASP A 17 4.68 3.98 7.50
CA ASP A 17 4.98 5.23 8.19
C ASP A 17 4.05 6.36 7.74
N GLN A 18 4.12 7.52 8.39
CA GLN A 18 3.23 8.65 8.08
C GLN A 18 3.43 9.17 6.65
N THR A 19 4.67 9.25 6.19
CA THR A 19 5.01 9.75 4.85
C THR A 19 4.56 8.76 3.78
N GLU A 20 4.81 7.47 3.99
CA GLU A 20 4.34 6.38 3.14
C GLU A 20 2.81 6.40 2.99
N ARG A 21 2.06 6.62 4.09
CA ARG A 21 0.60 6.75 4.04
C ARG A 21 0.14 7.95 3.23
N HIS A 22 0.78 9.10 3.40
CA HIS A 22 0.46 10.31 2.63
C HIS A 22 0.76 10.13 1.14
N VAL A 23 1.92 9.57 0.79
CA VAL A 23 2.28 9.27 -0.61
C VAL A 23 1.28 8.31 -1.23
N LEU A 24 0.83 7.28 -0.48
CA LEU A 24 -0.19 6.35 -0.96
C LEU A 24 -1.53 7.03 -1.21
N LEU A 25 -1.99 7.89 -0.28
CA LEU A 25 -3.22 8.68 -0.43
C LEU A 25 -3.14 9.60 -1.66
N MET A 26 -2.10 10.43 -1.74
CA MET A 26 -1.93 11.39 -2.83
C MET A 26 -1.83 10.70 -4.20
N HIS A 27 -1.13 9.56 -4.28
CA HIS A 27 -0.93 8.89 -5.56
C HIS A 27 -2.15 8.08 -6.03
N TYR A 28 -2.79 7.33 -5.14
CA TYR A 28 -3.84 6.38 -5.53
C TYR A 28 -5.27 6.91 -5.32
N VAL A 29 -5.47 7.82 -4.37
CA VAL A 29 -6.77 8.46 -4.11
C VAL A 29 -6.87 9.78 -4.87
N ASP A 30 -5.92 10.69 -4.63
CA ASP A 30 -5.95 12.04 -5.22
C ASP A 30 -5.40 12.07 -6.67
N ARG A 31 -4.84 10.94 -7.14
CA ARG A 31 -4.29 10.76 -8.50
C ARG A 31 -3.16 11.72 -8.86
N LEU A 32 -2.44 12.24 -7.87
CA LEU A 32 -1.27 13.07 -8.10
C LEU A 32 -0.12 12.27 -8.73
N SER A 33 0.57 12.91 -9.66
CA SER A 33 1.81 12.40 -10.22
C SER A 33 2.95 12.47 -9.20
N PRO A 34 4.01 11.65 -9.34
CA PRO A 34 5.19 11.73 -8.47
C PRO A 34 5.82 13.13 -8.40
N ARG A 35 5.73 13.91 -9.49
CA ARG A 35 6.21 15.30 -9.54
C ARG A 35 5.37 16.25 -8.69
N GLU A 36 4.06 16.08 -8.69
CA GLU A 36 3.16 16.88 -7.85
C GLU A 36 3.34 16.53 -6.37
N ILE A 37 3.44 15.24 -6.05
CA ILE A 37 3.69 14.77 -4.68
C ILE A 37 5.02 15.29 -4.14
N SER A 38 6.07 15.27 -4.97
CA SER A 38 7.39 15.84 -4.63
C SER A 38 7.29 17.32 -4.23
N ARG A 39 6.45 18.10 -4.92
CA ARG A 39 6.21 19.51 -4.58
C ARG A 39 5.40 19.66 -3.28
N VAL A 40 4.34 18.87 -3.11
CA VAL A 40 3.46 18.96 -1.93
C VAL A 40 4.18 18.56 -0.64
N LEU A 41 5.03 17.54 -0.70
CA LEU A 41 5.75 17.02 0.47
C LEU A 41 7.16 17.62 0.63
N GLU A 42 7.57 18.50 -0.28
CA GLU A 42 8.94 19.06 -0.33
C GLU A 42 10.04 17.97 -0.30
N LEU A 43 9.77 16.85 -0.98
CA LEU A 43 10.69 15.71 -1.09
C LEU A 43 11.35 15.67 -2.47
N ALA A 44 12.53 15.07 -2.56
CA ALA A 44 13.17 14.80 -3.84
C ALA A 44 12.30 13.87 -4.70
N LEU A 45 12.17 14.19 -5.99
CA LEU A 45 11.37 13.40 -6.93
C LEU A 45 11.77 11.91 -6.94
N GLU A 46 13.07 11.63 -6.94
CA GLU A 46 13.61 10.27 -6.89
C GLU A 46 13.15 9.53 -5.64
N GLN A 47 13.15 10.20 -4.49
CA GLN A 47 12.70 9.62 -3.23
C GLN A 47 11.22 9.24 -3.29
N VAL A 48 10.37 10.09 -3.86
CA VAL A 48 8.94 9.80 -4.07
C VAL A 48 8.75 8.62 -5.01
N VAL A 49 9.48 8.57 -6.13
CA VAL A 49 9.42 7.45 -7.09
C VAL A 49 9.83 6.14 -6.42
N HIS A 50 10.94 6.13 -5.70
CA HIS A 50 11.41 4.96 -4.95
C HIS A 50 10.42 4.52 -3.87
N MET A 51 9.78 5.47 -3.19
CA MET A 51 8.76 5.19 -2.17
C MET A 51 7.52 4.55 -2.79
N ILE A 52 7.02 5.07 -3.91
CA ILE A 52 5.88 4.49 -4.64
C ILE A 52 6.22 3.08 -5.12
N ALA A 53 7.43 2.86 -5.67
CA ALA A 53 7.87 1.54 -6.12
C ALA A 53 7.93 0.54 -4.94
N ARG A 54 8.51 0.95 -3.80
CA ARG A 54 8.58 0.13 -2.58
C ARG A 54 7.19 -0.20 -2.04
N LEU A 55 6.27 0.76 -2.02
CA LEU A 55 4.89 0.56 -1.58
C LEU A 55 4.15 -0.43 -2.48
N ARG A 56 4.35 -0.35 -3.81
CA ARG A 56 3.80 -1.34 -4.75
C ARG A 56 4.30 -2.74 -4.45
N GLU A 57 5.59 -2.89 -4.21
CA GLU A 57 6.17 -4.20 -3.94
C GLU A 57 5.68 -4.79 -2.59
N ARG A 58 5.66 -3.97 -1.53
CA ARG A 58 5.09 -4.37 -0.23
C ARG A 58 3.63 -4.77 -0.37
N PHE A 59 2.84 -4.03 -1.16
CA PHE A 59 1.43 -4.34 -1.39
C PHE A 59 1.25 -5.64 -2.18
N ARG A 60 2.08 -5.90 -3.21
CA ARG A 60 2.07 -7.19 -3.92
C ARG A 60 2.36 -8.36 -2.97
N GLY A 61 3.38 -8.22 -2.13
CA GLY A 61 3.71 -9.23 -1.11
C GLY A 61 2.56 -9.48 -0.14
N PHE A 62 1.86 -8.42 0.28
CA PHE A 62 0.65 -8.51 1.09
C PHE A 62 -0.49 -9.23 0.37
N VAL A 63 -0.79 -8.89 -0.89
CA VAL A 63 -1.83 -9.58 -1.67
C VAL A 63 -1.48 -11.05 -1.88
N ALA A 64 -0.21 -11.35 -2.16
CA ALA A 64 0.27 -12.72 -2.27
C ALA A 64 0.08 -13.49 -0.96
N SER A 65 0.35 -12.87 0.20
CA SER A 65 0.17 -13.51 1.51
C SER A 65 -1.29 -13.75 1.89
N LEU A 66 -2.22 -12.92 1.38
CA LEU A 66 -3.66 -13.20 1.50
C LEU A 66 -4.08 -14.42 0.68
N ASN A 67 -3.51 -14.57 -0.53
CA ASN A 67 -3.84 -15.66 -1.44
C ASN A 67 -3.19 -17.00 -1.06
N THR A 68 -2.11 -16.99 -0.28
CA THR A 68 -1.39 -18.20 0.14
C THR A 68 -1.81 -18.75 1.49
N GLN A 69 -2.82 -18.19 2.18
CA GLN A 69 -3.38 -18.80 3.39
C GLN A 69 -4.28 -20.01 3.04
N PRO A 70 -3.85 -21.27 3.22
CA PRO A 70 -4.67 -22.45 3.02
C PRO A 70 -5.27 -22.83 4.38
N GLY A 71 -6.55 -22.50 4.64
CA GLY A 71 -7.08 -22.69 5.99
C GLY A 71 -8.57 -22.46 6.21
N VAL A 72 -9.41 -22.59 5.17
CA VAL A 72 -10.85 -22.76 5.37
C VAL A 72 -11.27 -24.11 4.77
N SER A 73 -11.30 -25.11 5.65
CA SER A 73 -12.04 -26.37 5.60
C SER A 73 -12.02 -27.20 4.31
N ALA A 74 -11.06 -28.14 4.22
CA ALA A 74 -11.40 -29.48 3.74
C ALA A 74 -12.06 -30.25 4.88
N ILE A 75 -13.37 -30.07 5.05
CA ILE A 75 -14.23 -31.04 5.75
C ILE A 75 -15.30 -31.43 4.73
N ALA A 76 -15.04 -32.51 4.00
CA ALA A 76 -16.00 -33.33 3.30
C ALA A 76 -15.38 -34.72 3.11
#